data_AF-A0A0F3P563-F1
#
_entry.id   AF-A0A0F3P563-F1
#
_cell.length_a   1.000
_cell.length_b   1.000
_cell.length_c   1.000
_cell.angle_alpha   90.00
_cell.angle_beta   90.00
_cell.angle_gamma   90.00
#
_symmetry.space_group_name_H-M   'P 1'
#
loop_
_entity.id
_entity.type
_entity.pdbx_description
1 polymer ?
#
loop_
_entity_poly.entity_id
_entity_poly.type
_entity_poly.pdbx_seq_one_letter_code
_entity_poly.pdbx_strand_id
1 'polypeptide(L)' 'MLILQCAKIAKMLKRAKKASKICFGDLPLVKNSKRLHILITGTTGTGKTNMLNELLPQIRLHKDRAIIDIFRNWLR' A
#
# COMPACT_ATOMS: atom_id res chain seq x y z
N MET A 1 -17.14 4.46 -11.72
CA MET A 1 -17.23 5.49 -10.65
C MET A 1 -16.09 5.37 -9.62
N LEU A 2 -15.76 4.16 -9.10
CA LEU A 2 -14.68 3.95 -8.12
C LEU A 2 -13.26 4.41 -8.55
N ILE A 3 -12.86 4.14 -9.81
CA ILE A 3 -11.53 4.54 -10.33
C ILE A 3 -11.35 6.07 -10.35
N LEU A 4 -12.42 6.82 -10.62
CA LEU A 4 -12.40 8.28 -10.69
C LEU A 4 -12.09 8.91 -9.31
N GLN A 5 -12.52 8.25 -8.24
CA GLN A 5 -12.33 8.72 -6.87
C GLN A 5 -10.88 8.52 -6.40
N CYS A 6 -10.25 7.39 -6.74
CA CYS A 6 -8.84 7.13 -6.44
C CYS A 6 -7.92 8.18 -7.09
N ALA A 7 -8.15 8.48 -8.37
CA ALA A 7 -7.39 9.51 -9.08
C ALA A 7 -7.55 10.91 -8.46
N LYS A 8 -8.76 11.26 -8.01
CA LYS A 8 -9.03 12.53 -7.32
C LYS A 8 -8.31 12.62 -5.99
N ILE A 9 -8.35 11.57 -5.18
CA ILE A 9 -7.65 11.51 -3.88
C ILE A 9 -6.13 11.58 -4.08
N ALA A 10 -5.59 10.82 -5.05
CA ALA A 10 -4.17 10.88 -5.38
C ALA A 10 -3.74 12.29 -5.79
N LYS A 11 -4.54 12.99 -6.60
CA LYS A 11 -4.29 14.38 -7.00
C LYS A 11 -4.34 15.34 -5.81
N MET A 12 -5.27 15.17 -4.88
CA MET A 12 -5.35 15.96 -3.64
C MET A 12 -4.12 15.75 -2.76
N LEU A 13 -3.67 14.51 -2.57
CA LEU A 13 -2.48 14.19 -1.77
C LEU A 13 -1.20 14.77 -2.37
N LYS A 14 -1.05 14.68 -3.70
CA LYS A 14 0.07 15.30 -4.42
C LYS A 14 0.07 16.82 -4.27
N ARG A 15 -1.08 17.47 -4.46
CA ARG A 15 -1.24 18.94 -4.29
C ARG A 15 -0.91 19.39 -2.86
N ALA A 16 -1.34 18.63 -1.86
CA ALA A 16 -1.06 18.93 -0.46
C ALA A 16 0.39 18.62 -0.02
N LYS A 17 1.26 18.14 -0.93
CA LYS A 17 2.62 17.63 -0.62
C LYS A 17 2.62 16.54 0.47
N LYS A 18 1.48 15.84 0.61
CA LYS A 18 1.23 14.75 1.58
C LYS A 18 1.21 13.37 0.92
N ALA A 19 1.70 13.23 -0.31
CA ALA A 19 1.86 11.91 -0.93
C ALA A 19 3.09 11.18 -0.36
N SER A 20 2.90 9.95 0.08
CA SER A 20 3.96 9.01 0.47
C SER A 20 4.62 8.40 -0.76
N LYS A 21 5.80 7.81 -0.54
CA LYS A 21 6.47 6.99 -1.56
C LYS A 21 5.88 5.58 -1.68
N ILE A 22 5.14 5.13 -0.66
CA ILE A 22 4.39 3.88 -0.70
C ILE A 22 3.02 4.12 -1.33
N CYS A 23 2.66 3.27 -2.30
CA CYS A 23 1.42 3.31 -3.06
C CYS A 23 0.72 1.92 -3.02
N PHE A 24 -0.60 1.93 -3.03
CA PHE A 24 -1.42 0.75 -3.31
C PHE A 24 -2.07 0.94 -4.68
N GLY A 25 -1.64 0.19 -5.69
CA GLY A 25 -1.87 0.55 -7.09
C GLY A 25 -1.46 2.01 -7.37
N ASP A 26 -2.38 2.82 -7.90
CA ASP A 26 -2.16 4.23 -8.23
C ASP A 26 -2.41 5.21 -7.06
N LEU A 27 -2.77 4.70 -5.88
CA LEU A 27 -3.12 5.53 -4.72
C LEU A 27 -1.92 5.67 -3.77
N PRO A 28 -1.25 6.84 -3.71
CA PRO A 28 -0.22 7.08 -2.73
C PRO A 28 -0.82 7.15 -1.33
N LEU A 29 -0.16 6.55 -0.35
CA LEU A 29 -0.51 6.71 1.05
C LEU A 29 -0.24 8.14 1.53
N VAL A 30 -0.80 8.51 2.68
CA VAL A 30 -0.52 9.81 3.30
C VAL A 30 0.92 9.80 3.84
N LYS A 31 1.70 10.83 3.51
CA LYS A 31 3.07 11.00 4.00
C LYS A 31 3.08 10.99 5.53
N ASN A 32 4.06 10.29 6.11
CA ASN A 32 4.17 10.03 7.56
C ASN A 32 3.09 9.11 8.16
N SER A 33 2.15 8.57 7.38
CA SER A 33 1.22 7.55 7.87
C SER A 33 1.86 6.17 8.06
N LYS A 34 3.14 5.98 7.68
CA LYS A 34 3.88 4.73 7.93
C LYS A 34 3.93 4.34 9.42
N ARG A 35 3.77 5.31 10.33
CA ARG A 35 3.70 5.08 11.79
C ARG A 35 2.28 4.76 12.29
N LEU A 36 1.29 4.81 11.40
CA LEU A 36 -0.09 4.45 11.73
C LEU A 36 -0.31 2.98 11.37
N HIS A 37 -1.02 2.27 12.23
CA HIS A 37 -1.45 0.90 11.94
C HIS A 37 -2.42 0.90 10.74
N ILE A 38 -2.18 0.02 9.77
CA ILE A 38 -3.03 -0.14 8.58
C ILE A 38 -3.86 -1.42 8.76
N LEU A 39 -5.18 -1.31 8.72
CA LEU A 39 -6.09 -2.45 8.70
C LEU A 39 -6.47 -2.78 7.25
N ILE A 40 -6.13 -3.99 6.81
CA ILE A 40 -6.54 -4.53 5.51
C ILE A 40 -7.63 -5.58 5.76
N THR A 41 -8.83 -5.34 5.24
CA THR A 41 -9.99 -6.24 5.39
C THR A 41 -10.61 -6.58 4.04
N GLY A 42 -11.26 -7.74 3.95
CA GLY A 42 -11.89 -8.26 2.75
C GLY A 42 -12.19 -9.76 2.90
N THR A 43 -13.04 -10.32 2.05
CA THR A 43 -13.31 -11.77 2.04
C THR A 43 -12.14 -12.55 1.42
N THR A 44 -12.12 -13.88 1.55
CA THR A 44 -11.10 -14.71 0.91
C THR A 44 -11.16 -14.55 -0.60
N GLY A 45 -10.01 -14.46 -1.27
CA GLY A 45 -9.94 -14.26 -2.73
C GLY A 45 -10.02 -12.80 -3.20
N THR A 46 -10.24 -11.81 -2.33
CA THR A 46 -10.33 -10.39 -2.73
C THR A 46 -8.97 -9.70 -2.95
N GLY A 47 -7.87 -10.45 -2.92
CA GLY A 47 -6.53 -9.89 -3.21
C GLY A 47 -5.81 -9.26 -2.02
N LYS A 48 -6.16 -9.57 -0.76
CA LYS A 48 -5.38 -9.12 0.42
C LYS A 48 -3.91 -9.51 0.32
N THR A 49 -3.66 -10.75 -0.10
CA THR A 49 -2.29 -11.22 -0.34
C THR A 49 -1.65 -10.42 -1.46
N ASN A 50 -2.33 -10.24 -2.61
CA ASN A 50 -1.82 -9.45 -3.73
C ASN A 50 -1.37 -8.05 -3.32
N MET A 51 -2.17 -7.37 -2.51
CA MET A 51 -1.85 -6.06 -1.94
C MET A 51 -0.57 -6.08 -1.10
N LEU A 52 -0.34 -7.13 -0.30
CA LEU A 52 0.92 -7.29 0.44
C LEU A 52 2.10 -7.46 -0.53
N ASN A 53 1.94 -8.18 -1.63
CA ASN A 53 3.04 -8.43 -2.58
C ASN A 53 3.42 -7.21 -3.40
N GLU A 54 2.50 -6.27 -3.58
CA GLU A 54 2.81 -4.95 -4.12
C GLU A 54 3.53 -4.06 -3.08
N LEU A 55 3.18 -4.22 -1.80
CA LEU A 55 3.73 -3.42 -0.70
C LEU A 55 5.16 -3.83 -0.33
N LEU A 56 5.46 -5.12 -0.28
CA LEU A 56 6.76 -5.65 0.17
C LEU A 56 7.95 -5.16 -0.68
N PRO A 57 7.90 -5.17 -2.02
CA PRO A 57 8.96 -4.60 -2.85
C PRO A 57 9.18 -3.11 -2.57
N GLN A 58 8.13 -2.34 -2.29
CA GLN A 58 8.24 -0.92 -1.99
C GLN A 58 8.93 -0.68 -0.64
N ILE A 59 8.61 -1.48 0.38
CA ILE A 59 9.29 -1.46 1.68
C ILE A 59 10.79 -1.79 1.50
N ARG A 60 11.10 -2.84 0.72
CA ARG A 60 12.47 -3.26 0.41
C ARG A 60 13.25 -2.18 -0.34
N LEU A 61 12.63 -1.55 -1.35
CA LEU A 61 13.20 -0.43 -2.11
C LEU A 61 13.53 0.77 -1.19
N HIS A 62 12.70 1.01 -0.18
CA HIS A 62 12.91 2.06 0.81
C HIS A 62 13.89 1.70 1.93
N LYS A 63 14.45 0.48 1.92
CA LYS A 63 15.33 -0.06 2.98
C LYS A 63 14.67 -0.04 4.37
N ASP A 64 13.35 -0.07 4.42
CA ASP A 64 12.60 -0.20 5.66
C ASP A 64 12.65 -1.67 6.14
N ARG A 65 12.69 -1.89 7.46
CA ARG A 65 12.64 -3.25 8.03
C ARG A 65 11.19 -3.73 8.10
N ALA A 66 10.93 -4.95 7.65
CA ALA A 66 9.65 -5.62 7.84
C ALA A 66 9.87 -7.02 8.42
N ILE A 67 9.03 -7.40 9.38
CA ILE A 67 8.91 -8.75 9.91
C ILE A 67 7.60 -9.30 9.38
N ILE A 68 7.67 -10.41 8.65
CA ILE A 68 6.53 -11.00 7.96
C ILE A 68 6.55 -12.49 8.28
N ASP A 69 5.46 -12.97 8.88
CA ASP A 69 5.21 -14.40 9.04
C ASP A 69 3.92 -14.73 8.28
N ILE A 70 4.09 -15.28 7.08
CA ILE A 70 3.02 -15.65 6.17
C ILE A 70 3.33 -17.03 5.61
N PHE A 71 2.31 -17.88 5.51
CA PHE A 71 2.43 -19.28 5.10
C PHE A 71 3.13 -19.44 3.72
N ARG A 72 4.41 -19.83 3.78
CA ARG A 72 5.40 -20.38 2.80
C ARG A 72 5.30 -20.26 1.26
N ASN A 73 4.33 -19.60 0.64
CA ASN A 73 4.22 -19.59 -0.83
C ASN A 73 4.83 -18.36 -1.56
N TRP A 74 5.53 -17.46 -0.85
CA TRP A 74 5.92 -16.14 -1.38
C TRP A 74 7.39 -15.96 -1.79
N LEU A 75 8.18 -17.05 -1.83
CA LEU A 75 9.62 -17.04 -2.13
C LEU A 75 9.96 -17.57 -3.54
N ARG A 76 8.99 -17.60 -4.47
CA ARG A 76 9.25 -17.90 -5.89
C ARG A 76 9.27 -16.62 -6.73
#